data_AF-A0A8K0LVD1-F1
#
_entry.id   AF-A0A8K0LVD1-F1
#
_cell.length_a   1.000
_cell.length_b   1.000
_cell.length_c   1.000
_cell.angle_alpha   90.00
_cell.angle_beta   90.00
_cell.angle_gamma   90.00
#
_symmetry.space_group_name_H-M   'P 1'
#
loop_
_entity.id
_entity.type
_entity.pdbx_description
1 polymer ?
#
loop_
_entity_poly.entity_id
_entity_poly.type
_entity_poly.pdbx_seq_one_letter_code
_entity_poly.pdbx_strand_id
1 'polypeptide(L)'
;MSSPTPTPFPFVSWDPKTGEPARSDWEAFEYPRLRRFPEPDSIKLRRFLGRGTQGFVFEAKVGDKGPLTVKCFPQDERPARVAGKYEVIWPLERECINGALLDLITARLGRAKESGKPVHVLPSPKTRKKPS
;
A
#
# COMPACT_ATOMS: atom_id res chain seq x y z
N MET A 1 7.86 -18.89 26.09
CA MET A 1 8.24 -19.08 24.67
C MET A 1 7.41 -18.09 23.86
N SER A 2 8.00 -17.01 23.36
CA SER A 2 7.28 -16.05 22.51
C SER A 2 7.19 -16.61 21.10
N SER A 3 5.98 -16.75 20.57
CA SER A 3 5.73 -17.13 19.17
C SER A 3 6.49 -16.18 18.23
N PRO A 4 7.09 -16.66 17.13
CA PRO A 4 7.70 -15.76 16.15
C PRO A 4 6.61 -14.85 15.61
N THR A 5 6.77 -13.53 15.79
CA THR A 5 5.91 -12.55 15.14
C THR A 5 5.95 -12.83 13.65
N PRO A 6 4.80 -13.09 12.98
CA PRO A 6 4.81 -13.38 11.56
C PRO A 6 5.53 -12.25 10.84
N THR A 7 6.56 -12.61 10.08
CA THR A 7 7.28 -11.64 9.27
C THR A 7 6.26 -11.00 8.34
N PRO A 8 6.05 -9.67 8.41
CA PRO A 8 5.10 -9.04 7.52
C PRO A 8 5.57 -9.28 6.08
N PHE A 9 4.64 -9.37 5.13
CA PHE A 9 5.02 -9.38 3.73
C PHE A 9 6.03 -8.27 3.45
N PRO A 10 6.98 -8.46 2.52
CA PRO A 10 8.07 -7.49 2.30
C PRO A 10 7.58 -6.08 1.88
N PHE A 11 6.32 -5.97 1.50
CA PHE A 11 5.60 -4.75 1.09
C PHE A 11 4.62 -4.20 2.15
N VAL A 12 4.63 -4.72 3.39
CA VAL A 12 3.81 -4.22 4.52
C VAL A 12 4.72 -3.86 5.69
N SER A 13 4.40 -2.79 6.41
CA SER A 13 5.05 -2.39 7.66
C SER A 13 4.08 -2.55 8.85
N TRP A 14 4.63 -2.90 10.01
CA TRP A 14 3.88 -2.87 11.27
C TRP A 14 3.68 -1.45 11.81
N ASP A 15 4.40 -0.46 11.27
CA ASP A 15 4.27 0.93 11.68
C ASP A 15 2.82 1.41 11.48
N PRO A 16 2.22 2.07 12.47
CA PRO A 16 0.89 2.63 12.32
C PRO A 16 0.90 3.77 11.29
N LYS A 17 -0.17 3.86 10.49
CA LYS A 17 -0.42 4.95 9.56
C LYS A 17 -0.99 6.16 10.30
N THR A 18 -0.18 6.72 11.20
CA THR A 18 -0.46 7.96 11.94
C THR A 18 0.52 9.02 11.48
N GLY A 19 0.02 10.13 10.93
CA GLY A 19 0.85 11.21 10.40
C GLY A 19 1.70 10.81 9.19
N GLU A 20 2.76 11.59 8.95
CA GLU A 20 3.70 11.36 7.87
C GLU A 20 4.53 10.07 8.08
N PRO A 21 4.98 9.41 6.98
CA PRO A 21 6.00 8.38 7.08
C PRO A 21 7.32 8.97 7.62
N ALA A 22 8.00 8.20 8.48
CA ALA A 22 9.29 8.62 9.07
C ALA A 22 10.37 8.85 8.01
N ARG A 23 10.37 8.01 6.96
CA ARG A 23 11.29 8.08 5.83
C ARG A 23 10.54 8.38 4.53
N SER A 24 11.16 9.20 3.70
CA SER A 24 10.70 9.53 2.34
C SER A 24 11.90 9.70 1.38
N ASP A 25 12.95 8.91 1.62
CA ASP A 25 14.18 8.89 0.82
C ASP A 25 14.07 7.87 -0.33
N TRP A 26 15.11 7.78 -1.15
CA TRP A 26 15.10 6.93 -2.35
C TRP A 26 14.86 5.45 -2.05
N GLU A 27 15.43 4.93 -0.97
CA GLU A 27 15.25 3.53 -0.58
C GLU A 27 13.79 3.26 -0.18
N ALA A 28 13.12 4.21 0.49
CA ALA A 28 11.70 4.09 0.79
C ALA A 28 10.83 4.03 -0.49
N PHE A 29 11.22 4.75 -1.55
CA PHE A 29 10.55 4.67 -2.86
C PHE A 29 10.88 3.38 -3.63
N GLU A 30 12.08 2.83 -3.48
CA GLU A 30 12.47 1.57 -4.14
C GLU A 30 11.83 0.34 -3.48
N TYR A 31 11.67 0.37 -2.16
CA TYR A 31 11.08 -0.72 -1.37
C TYR A 31 9.90 -0.22 -0.50
N PRO A 32 8.82 0.27 -1.12
CA PRO A 32 7.71 0.89 -0.39
C PRO A 32 6.94 -0.16 0.41
N ARG A 33 6.63 0.15 1.66
CA ARG A 33 5.87 -0.71 2.57
C ARG A 33 4.61 -0.01 3.06
N LEU A 34 3.46 -0.66 2.91
CA LEU A 34 2.19 -0.12 3.37
C LEU A 34 2.13 -0.15 4.90
N ARG A 35 1.96 1.01 5.52
CA ARG A 35 1.79 1.14 6.97
C ARG A 35 0.42 0.62 7.42
N ARG A 36 0.36 0.05 8.63
CA ARG A 36 -0.84 -0.55 9.19
C ARG A 36 -1.88 0.52 9.52
N PHE A 37 -3.13 0.32 9.12
CA PHE A 37 -4.22 1.16 9.58
C PHE A 37 -4.34 1.08 11.12
N PRO A 38 -4.39 2.20 11.87
CA PRO A 38 -4.21 2.19 13.32
C PRO A 38 -5.34 1.51 14.10
N GLU A 39 -6.55 1.45 13.54
CA GLU A 39 -7.73 0.92 14.22
C GLU A 39 -8.42 -0.16 13.36
N PRO A 40 -7.76 -1.28 13.05
CA PRO A 40 -8.31 -2.27 12.12
C PRO A 40 -9.61 -2.89 12.66
N ASP A 41 -9.72 -3.07 13.97
CA ASP A 41 -10.88 -3.70 14.62
C ASP A 41 -12.10 -2.75 14.70
N SER A 42 -11.91 -1.46 14.43
CA SER A 42 -13.01 -0.49 14.41
C SER A 42 -13.68 -0.36 13.03
N ILE A 43 -13.16 -1.06 12.01
CA ILE A 43 -13.72 -1.11 10.66
C ILE A 43 -15.03 -1.90 10.67
N LYS A 44 -16.12 -1.22 10.36
CA LYS A 44 -17.45 -1.83 10.11
C LYS A 44 -17.77 -1.73 8.63
N LEU A 45 -17.73 -2.87 7.92
CA LEU A 45 -18.21 -2.95 6.54
C LEU A 45 -19.72 -2.74 6.51
N ARG A 46 -20.20 -1.94 5.56
CA ARG A 46 -21.61 -1.56 5.43
C ARG A 46 -22.20 -2.08 4.14
N ARG A 47 -21.98 -1.34 3.05
CA ARG A 47 -22.63 -1.56 1.76
C ARG A 47 -21.59 -1.99 0.74
N PHE A 48 -21.90 -3.05 -0.01
CA PHE A 48 -21.10 -3.41 -1.17
C PHE A 48 -21.16 -2.31 -2.24
N LEU A 49 -20.01 -1.82 -2.69
CA LEU A 49 -19.90 -0.76 -3.69
C LEU A 49 -19.55 -1.30 -5.08
N GLY A 50 -18.88 -2.44 -5.16
CA GLY A 50 -18.51 -3.03 -6.44
C GLY A 50 -17.44 -4.11 -6.32
N ARG A 51 -17.19 -4.80 -7.44
CA ARG A 51 -16.13 -5.81 -7.55
C ARG A 51 -15.35 -5.61 -8.84
N GLY A 52 -14.09 -6.05 -8.82
CA GLY A 52 -13.27 -6.25 -10.00
C GLY A 52 -12.74 -7.68 -10.06
N THR A 53 -11.89 -7.97 -11.03
CA THR A 53 -11.21 -9.27 -11.16
C THR A 53 -10.32 -9.61 -9.97
N GLN A 54 -9.95 -8.62 -9.17
CA GLN A 54 -8.94 -8.73 -8.11
C GLN A 54 -9.51 -8.61 -6.69
N GLY A 55 -10.80 -8.30 -6.53
CA GLY A 55 -11.38 -8.14 -5.20
C GLY A 55 -12.71 -7.39 -5.17
N PHE A 56 -13.14 -7.08 -3.96
CA PHE A 56 -14.43 -6.47 -3.62
C PHE A 56 -14.21 -5.16 -2.90
N VAL A 57 -15.09 -4.19 -3.11
CA VAL A 57 -15.03 -2.88 -2.45
C VAL A 57 -16.32 -2.68 -1.65
N PHE A 58 -16.15 -2.30 -0.39
CA PHE A 58 -17.23 -2.01 0.53
C PHE A 58 -17.12 -0.57 1.03
N GLU A 59 -18.26 0.07 1.22
CA GLU A 59 -18.39 1.23 2.09
C GLU A 59 -18.14 0.77 3.53
N ALA A 60 -17.38 1.54 4.29
CA ALA A 60 -17.06 1.24 5.68
C ALA A 60 -17.17 2.49 6.57
N LYS A 61 -17.41 2.25 7.86
CA LYS A 61 -17.25 3.24 8.94
C LYS A 61 -16.10 2.80 9.84
N VAL A 62 -15.31 3.74 10.33
CA VAL A 62 -14.23 3.51 11.30
C VAL A 62 -14.50 4.39 12.51
N GLY A 63 -14.85 3.80 13.65
CA GLY A 63 -15.30 4.57 14.81
C GLY A 63 -16.45 5.51 14.43
N ASP A 64 -16.23 6.82 14.58
CA ASP A 64 -17.15 7.88 14.13
C ASP A 64 -16.77 8.56 12.82
N LYS A 65 -15.68 8.10 12.17
CA LYS A 65 -15.22 8.60 10.88
C LYS A 65 -15.83 7.78 9.74
N GLY A 66 -16.26 8.48 8.67
CA GLY A 66 -16.79 7.86 7.45
C GLY A 66 -17.64 8.81 6.61
N PRO A 67 -18.06 8.37 5.41
CA PRO A 67 -17.82 7.05 4.81
C PRO A 67 -16.39 6.88 4.28
N LEU A 68 -15.82 5.70 4.47
CA LEU A 68 -14.56 5.25 3.87
C LEU A 68 -14.83 4.09 2.91
N THR A 69 -13.83 3.74 2.11
CA THR A 69 -13.87 2.55 1.23
C THR A 69 -12.83 1.53 1.67
N VAL A 70 -13.23 0.27 1.80
CA VAL A 70 -12.33 -0.86 2.07
C VAL A 70 -12.35 -1.79 0.87
N LYS A 71 -11.17 -2.05 0.30
CA LYS A 71 -10.97 -3.06 -0.74
C LYS A 71 -10.48 -4.36 -0.10
N CYS A 72 -11.26 -5.41 -0.26
CA CYS A 72 -10.96 -6.75 0.24
C CYS A 72 -10.41 -7.61 -0.90
N PHE A 73 -9.32 -8.31 -0.63
CA PHE A 73 -8.71 -9.27 -1.54
C PHE A 73 -9.00 -10.68 -1.02
N PRO A 74 -9.57 -11.58 -1.84
CA PRO A 74 -9.91 -12.93 -1.39
C PRO A 74 -8.70 -13.83 -1.21
N GLN A 75 -7.54 -13.45 -1.76
CA GLN A 75 -6.29 -14.21 -1.66
C GLN A 75 -5.19 -13.34 -1.06
N ASP A 76 -4.84 -13.67 0.17
CA ASP A 76 -3.76 -13.09 0.97
C ASP A 76 -2.51 -13.97 1.01
N GLU A 77 -2.55 -15.15 0.39
CA GLU A 77 -1.37 -15.98 0.14
C GLU A 77 -0.74 -15.65 -1.20
N ARG A 78 0.60 -15.63 -1.24
CA ARG A 78 1.34 -15.43 -2.49
C ARG A 78 1.02 -16.59 -3.46
N PRO A 79 0.55 -16.31 -4.68
CA PRO A 79 0.30 -17.36 -5.66
C PRO A 79 1.57 -18.20 -5.93
N ALA A 80 1.41 -19.51 -6.03
CA ALA A 80 2.51 -20.41 -6.36
C ALA A 80 3.13 -20.00 -7.72
N ARG A 81 4.46 -20.05 -7.80
CA ARG A 81 5.15 -19.87 -9.10
C ARG A 81 4.86 -21.09 -9.96
N VAL A 82 4.07 -20.92 -11.01
CA VAL A 82 3.83 -21.98 -11.99
C VAL A 82 4.91 -21.89 -13.07
N ALA A 83 5.82 -22.87 -13.09
CA ALA A 83 6.88 -22.93 -14.09
C ALA A 83 6.28 -22.91 -15.52
N GLY A 84 6.85 -22.07 -16.40
CA GLY A 84 6.41 -21.96 -17.80
C GLY A 84 5.18 -21.08 -18.05
N LYS A 85 4.62 -20.42 -17.03
CA LYS A 85 3.61 -19.36 -17.19
C LYS A 85 4.14 -18.01 -16.70
N TYR A 86 3.57 -16.92 -17.22
CA TYR A 86 3.84 -15.57 -16.71
C TYR A 86 3.66 -15.55 -15.18
N GLU A 87 4.52 -14.79 -14.47
CA GLU A 87 4.37 -14.58 -13.03
C GLU A 87 2.91 -14.19 -12.73
N VAL A 88 2.23 -15.00 -11.92
CA VAL A 88 0.85 -14.70 -11.50
C VAL A 88 0.91 -13.40 -10.71
N ILE A 89 0.32 -12.33 -11.26
CA ILE A 89 0.23 -11.04 -10.59
C ILE A 89 -0.51 -11.27 -9.28
N TRP A 90 0.13 -10.92 -8.16
CA TRP A 90 -0.53 -10.92 -6.86
C TRP A 90 -1.15 -9.55 -6.60
N PRO A 91 -2.49 -9.40 -6.66
CA PRO A 91 -3.10 -8.07 -6.62
C PRO A 91 -2.92 -7.36 -5.29
N LEU A 92 -2.91 -8.11 -4.18
CA LEU A 92 -2.69 -7.57 -2.85
C LEU A 92 -1.32 -6.87 -2.74
N GLU A 93 -0.24 -7.54 -3.17
CA GLU A 93 1.11 -6.96 -3.20
C GLU A 93 1.15 -5.66 -4.00
N ARG A 94 0.60 -5.68 -5.22
CA ARG A 94 0.60 -4.50 -6.11
C ARG A 94 -0.15 -3.32 -5.50
N GLU A 95 -1.31 -3.57 -4.88
CA GLU A 95 -2.13 -2.52 -4.29
C GLU A 95 -1.53 -1.97 -2.99
N CYS A 96 -0.87 -2.82 -2.20
CA CYS A 96 -0.08 -2.36 -1.06
C CYS A 96 1.09 -1.47 -1.48
N ILE A 97 1.85 -1.88 -2.51
CA ILE A 97 2.95 -1.08 -3.07
C ILE A 97 2.44 0.27 -3.58
N ASN A 98 1.34 0.28 -4.34
CA ASN A 98 0.74 1.52 -4.83
C ASN A 98 0.31 2.44 -3.68
N GLY A 99 -0.38 1.91 -2.67
CA GLY A 99 -0.81 2.69 -1.51
C GLY A 99 0.37 3.28 -0.73
N ALA A 100 1.44 2.51 -0.55
CA ALA A 100 2.65 2.97 0.10
C ALA A 100 3.37 4.07 -0.71
N LEU A 101 3.45 3.94 -2.03
CA LEU A 101 4.01 4.99 -2.91
C LEU A 101 3.19 6.27 -2.84
N LEU A 102 1.86 6.19 -2.86
CA LEU A 102 0.99 7.36 -2.73
C LEU A 102 1.19 8.10 -1.40
N ASP A 103 1.39 7.36 -0.30
CA ASP A 103 1.72 7.95 1.00
C ASP A 103 3.06 8.70 0.96
N LEU A 104 4.09 8.10 0.36
CA LEU A 104 5.41 8.72 0.24
C LEU A 104 5.38 9.97 -0.65
N ILE A 105 4.65 9.92 -1.77
CA ILE A 105 4.44 11.07 -2.66
C ILE A 105 3.74 12.19 -1.91
N THR A 106 2.66 11.88 -1.18
CA THR A 106 1.89 12.85 -0.41
C THR A 106 2.76 13.54 0.65
N ALA A 107 3.55 12.77 1.41
CA ALA A 107 4.46 13.31 2.40
C ALA A 107 5.54 14.21 1.77
N ARG A 108 6.10 13.79 0.62
CA ARG A 108 7.12 14.59 -0.07
C ARG A 108 6.55 15.93 -0.58
N LEU A 109 5.33 15.92 -1.09
CA LEU A 109 4.63 17.13 -1.51
C LEU A 109 4.33 18.05 -0.31
N GLY A 110 3.94 17.48 0.84
CA GLY A 110 3.76 18.22 2.11
C GLY A 110 5.02 18.96 2.52
N ARG A 111 6.14 18.25 2.63
CA ARG A 111 7.45 18.84 2.99
C ARG A 111 7.96 19.87 1.99
N ALA A 112 7.72 19.65 0.69
CA ALA A 112 8.08 20.61 -0.35
C ALA A 112 7.31 21.93 -0.17
N LYS A 113 5.99 21.84 0.10
CA LYS A 113 5.15 23.00 0.39
C LYS A 113 5.60 23.74 1.64
N GLU A 114 5.91 23.04 2.72
CA GLU A 114 6.37 23.65 3.98
C GLU A 114 7.74 24.31 3.87
N SER A 115 8.67 23.69 3.13
CA SER A 115 10.03 24.21 2.95
C SER A 115 10.16 25.23 1.81
N GLY A 116 9.13 25.42 1.00
CA GLY A 116 9.18 26.23 -0.23
C GLY A 116 10.07 25.66 -1.33
N LYS A 117 10.61 24.44 -1.16
CA LYS A 117 11.49 23.80 -2.14
C LYS A 117 10.66 23.05 -3.19
N PRO A 118 10.92 23.24 -4.50
CA PRO A 118 10.17 22.54 -5.53
C PRO A 118 10.43 21.04 -5.51
N VAL A 119 9.42 20.26 -5.91
CA VAL A 119 9.60 18.83 -6.25
C VAL A 119 10.03 18.74 -7.71
N HIS A 120 11.21 18.20 -7.94
CA HIS A 120 11.69 17.94 -9.29
C HIS A 120 11.14 16.61 -9.81
N VAL A 121 10.57 16.64 -11.00
CA VAL A 121 10.07 15.45 -11.70
C VAL A 121 10.96 15.23 -12.92
N LEU A 122 11.26 13.97 -13.24
CA LEU A 122 11.99 13.65 -14.46
C LEU A 122 11.07 13.94 -15.67
N PRO A 123 11.40 14.90 -16.56
CA PRO A 123 10.48 15.35 -17.62
C PRO A 123 10.19 14.27 -18.67
N SER A 124 11.09 13.30 -18.82
CA SER A 124 10.95 12.17 -19.74
C SER A 124 11.22 10.86 -18.99
N PRO A 125 10.26 10.38 -18.17
CA PRO A 125 10.44 9.17 -17.39
C PRO A 125 10.59 7.97 -18.32
N LYS A 126 11.63 7.16 -18.08
CA LYS A 126 11.83 5.89 -18.79
C LYS A 126 11.32 4.77 -17.91
N THR A 127 10.48 3.89 -18.46
CA THR A 127 10.08 2.66 -17.78
C THR A 127 11.33 1.84 -17.46
N ARG A 128 11.53 1.51 -16.17
CA ARG A 128 12.60 0.59 -15.75
C ARG A 128 12.36 -0.76 -16.42
N LYS A 129 13.27 -1.17 -17.31
CA LYS A 129 13.28 -2.54 -17.85
C LYS A 129 13.64 -3.47 -16.67
N LYS A 130 12.86 -4.53 -16.44
CA LYS A 130 13.26 -5.56 -15.46
C LYS A 130 14.66 -6.06 -15.85
N PRO A 131 15.62 -6.17 -14.92
CA PRO A 131 16.85 -6.89 -15.22
C PRO A 131 16.46 -8.33 -15.62
N SER A 132 17.03 -8.78 -16.73
CA SER A 132 16.92 -10.14 -17.27
C SER A 132 17.42 -11.17 -16.28
#